data_AF-A0A3P6R7L1-F1
#
_entry.id   AF-A0A3P6R7L1-F1
#
_cell.length_a   1.000
_cell.length_b   1.000
_cell.length_c   1.000
_cell.angle_alpha   90.00
_cell.angle_beta   90.00
_cell.angle_gamma   90.00
#
_symmetry.space_group_name_H-M   'P 1'
#
loop_
_entity.id
_entity.type
_entity.pdbx_description
1 polymer ?
#
loop_
_entity_poly.entity_id
_entity_poly.type
_entity_poly.pdbx_seq_one_letter_code
_entity_poly.pdbx_strand_id
1 'polypeptide(L)'
;MITEDDTPPYDRPLLSKKPTTDVKDARMRSDDYYKENFIDVITNVKVTGVDLSHRKINLGSGDSMQFSRLVLALGGLPKKLSCPGADLKNVYTLRYISNANKIAAESTGKNVVCIGGSFIGMELASALSKTAASVTVVCTTDEPLPQLGPDIGCVIRNRFEEKGVHVLVKSNVEKLEGTDDGVTGVVLTSGEKLPADMVVVGIGIMPPTEWLKGTRIELDDRGFIIVDDRFRTSADFVYAIGDTVTAPLPLWDIENINIQHFQVAQTHGE
;
A
#
# COMPACT_ATOMS: atom_id res chain seq x y z
N MET A 1 21.16 -4.15 2.93
CA MET A 1 19.73 -3.79 2.74
C MET A 1 18.99 -4.12 4.03
N ILE A 2 18.14 -3.20 4.50
CA ILE A 2 17.41 -3.33 5.78
C ILE A 2 15.91 -3.28 5.48
N THR A 3 15.12 -4.15 6.10
CA THR A 3 13.67 -4.17 5.97
C THR A 3 12.98 -4.50 7.30
N GLU A 4 11.81 -3.89 7.52
CA GLU A 4 10.91 -4.24 8.63
C GLU A 4 10.20 -5.58 8.39
N ASP A 5 10.10 -6.02 7.13
CA ASP A 5 9.54 -7.34 6.80
C ASP A 5 10.39 -8.45 7.44
N ASP A 6 9.75 -9.56 7.79
CA ASP A 6 10.40 -10.78 8.29
C ASP A 6 11.09 -11.58 7.17
N THR A 7 10.79 -11.26 5.92
CA THR A 7 11.33 -11.93 4.73
C THR A 7 12.12 -10.99 3.81
N PRO A 8 13.06 -11.53 3.01
CA PRO A 8 13.66 -10.78 1.90
C PRO A 8 12.62 -10.24 0.90
N PRO A 9 13.00 -9.28 0.03
CA PRO A 9 12.10 -8.69 -0.95
C PRO A 9 11.30 -9.69 -1.78
N TYR A 10 10.02 -9.41 -1.92
CA TYR A 10 9.04 -10.24 -2.59
C TYR A 10 8.05 -9.39 -3.41
N ASP A 11 7.40 -9.99 -4.39
CA ASP A 11 6.46 -9.38 -5.33
C ASP A 11 5.15 -8.99 -4.63
N ARG A 12 5.05 -7.71 -4.25
CA ARG A 12 3.86 -7.12 -3.63
C ARG A 12 2.65 -7.05 -4.58
N PRO A 13 2.78 -6.75 -5.88
CA PRO A 13 1.68 -6.85 -6.84
C PRO A 13 0.94 -8.20 -6.89
N LEU A 14 1.56 -9.31 -6.48
CA LEU A 14 0.88 -10.61 -6.38
C LEU A 14 -0.15 -10.67 -5.25
N LEU A 15 0.01 -9.87 -4.19
CA LEU A 15 -0.77 -10.01 -2.96
C LEU A 15 -2.28 -9.76 -3.15
N SER A 16 -2.66 -8.83 -4.02
CA SER A 16 -4.06 -8.53 -4.35
C SER A 16 -4.62 -9.44 -5.44
N LYS A 17 -3.76 -10.06 -6.26
CA LYS A 17 -4.14 -10.91 -7.40
C LYS A 17 -4.30 -12.37 -7.03
N LYS A 18 -3.45 -12.86 -6.11
CA LYS A 18 -3.41 -14.24 -5.60
C LYS A 18 -3.21 -14.20 -4.08
N PRO A 19 -4.23 -13.82 -3.29
CA PRO A 19 -4.11 -13.58 -1.85
C PRO A 19 -3.91 -14.85 -0.98
N THR A 20 -3.31 -15.91 -1.54
CA THR A 20 -2.93 -17.15 -0.85
C THR A 20 -1.51 -17.59 -1.22
N THR A 21 -0.72 -16.68 -1.78
CA THR A 21 0.63 -16.97 -2.27
C THR A 21 1.55 -17.24 -1.08
N ASP A 22 2.36 -18.30 -1.17
CA ASP A 22 3.43 -18.55 -0.19
C ASP A 22 4.55 -17.53 -0.42
N VAL A 23 5.13 -17.02 0.67
CA VAL A 23 6.19 -16.02 0.60
C VAL A 23 7.38 -16.50 -0.22
N LYS A 24 7.69 -17.80 -0.19
CA LYS A 24 8.76 -18.42 -0.99
C LYS A 24 8.52 -18.24 -2.48
N ASP A 25 7.28 -18.36 -2.92
CA ASP A 25 6.88 -18.22 -4.32
C ASP A 25 6.80 -16.74 -4.75
N ALA A 26 6.63 -15.83 -3.79
CA ALA A 26 6.63 -14.40 -4.04
C ALA A 26 8.06 -13.79 -4.05
N ARG A 27 9.09 -14.50 -3.57
CA ARG A 27 10.46 -13.95 -3.48
C ARG A 27 10.98 -13.47 -4.83
N MET A 28 11.55 -12.27 -4.86
CA MET A 28 12.13 -11.71 -6.09
C MET A 28 13.47 -12.34 -6.46
N ARG A 29 14.23 -12.79 -5.46
CA ARG A 29 15.57 -13.36 -5.62
C ARG A 29 15.78 -14.51 -4.62
N SER A 30 16.62 -15.47 -5.01
CA SER A 30 17.08 -16.56 -4.14
C SER A 30 18.06 -16.05 -3.08
N ASP A 31 18.29 -16.85 -2.04
CA ASP A 31 19.34 -16.54 -1.05
C ASP A 31 20.73 -16.55 -1.66
N ASP A 32 20.97 -17.42 -2.65
CA ASP A 32 22.25 -17.52 -3.35
C ASP A 32 22.54 -16.25 -4.15
N TYR A 33 21.54 -15.65 -4.79
CA TYR A 33 21.72 -14.38 -5.49
C TYR A 33 22.25 -13.28 -4.56
N TYR A 34 21.69 -13.16 -3.35
CA TYR A 34 22.15 -12.15 -2.38
C TYR A 34 23.59 -12.43 -1.92
N LYS A 35 23.94 -13.69 -1.65
CA LYS A 35 25.30 -14.09 -1.26
C LYS A 35 26.32 -13.83 -2.37
N GLU A 36 26.02 -14.25 -3.60
CA GLU A 36 26.88 -14.10 -4.77
C GLU A 36 27.13 -12.64 -5.14
N ASN A 37 26.18 -11.74 -4.82
CA ASN A 37 26.28 -10.31 -5.07
C ASN A 37 26.71 -9.51 -3.83
N PHE A 38 27.13 -10.16 -2.74
CA PHE A 38 27.57 -9.51 -1.49
C PHE A 38 26.52 -8.55 -0.89
N ILE A 39 25.25 -8.93 -0.95
CA ILE A 39 24.14 -8.16 -0.42
C ILE A 39 23.69 -8.76 0.92
N ASP A 40 24.06 -8.10 2.01
CA ASP A 40 23.50 -8.44 3.32
C ASP A 40 22.05 -7.97 3.41
N VAL A 41 21.13 -8.89 3.70
CA VAL A 41 19.71 -8.61 3.91
C VAL A 41 19.39 -8.77 5.39
N ILE A 42 19.07 -7.66 6.05
CA ILE A 42 18.74 -7.62 7.47
C ILE A 42 17.22 -7.42 7.58
N THR A 43 16.51 -8.47 7.97
CA THR A 43 15.05 -8.49 8.15
C THR A 43 14.65 -8.17 9.58
N ASN A 44 13.36 -7.93 9.83
CA ASN A 44 12.80 -7.58 11.14
C ASN A 44 13.44 -6.34 11.78
N VAL A 45 13.95 -5.41 10.97
CA VAL A 45 14.61 -4.20 11.46
C VAL A 45 13.89 -2.97 10.92
N LYS A 46 13.27 -2.24 11.84
CA LYS A 46 12.69 -0.93 11.57
C LYS A 46 13.73 0.16 11.73
N VAL A 47 13.86 1.04 10.75
CA VAL A 47 14.62 2.30 10.89
C VAL A 47 13.68 3.37 11.44
N THR A 48 14.10 4.06 12.49
CA THR A 48 13.29 5.04 13.23
C THR A 48 13.87 6.45 13.22
N GLY A 49 15.04 6.65 12.61
CA GLY A 49 15.68 7.95 12.53
C GLY A 49 16.94 7.94 11.68
N VAL A 50 17.41 9.14 11.30
CA VAL A 50 18.71 9.36 10.68
C VAL A 50 19.43 10.55 11.31
N ASP A 51 20.70 10.34 11.64
CA ASP A 51 21.65 11.40 11.98
C ASP A 51 22.53 11.64 10.75
N LEU A 52 22.24 12.71 10.03
CA LEU A 52 22.97 13.09 8.82
C LEU A 52 24.38 13.62 9.14
N SER A 53 24.61 14.17 10.34
CA SER A 53 25.92 14.73 10.73
C SER A 53 26.92 13.62 10.98
N HIS A 54 26.49 12.54 11.62
CA HIS A 54 27.32 11.37 11.93
C HIS A 54 27.15 10.22 10.94
N ARG A 55 26.28 10.38 9.93
CA ARG A 55 25.89 9.37 8.94
C ARG A 55 25.51 8.04 9.58
N LYS A 56 24.53 8.11 10.47
CA LYS A 56 23.98 6.96 11.19
C LYS A 56 22.47 6.87 10.99
N ILE A 57 21.97 5.66 10.88
CA ILE A 57 20.53 5.38 11.05
C ILE A 57 20.29 4.84 12.46
N ASN A 58 19.16 5.19 13.03
CA ASN A 58 18.70 4.66 14.31
C ASN A 58 17.72 3.52 14.04
N LEU A 59 17.91 2.42 14.75
CA LEU A 59 17.08 1.23 14.63
C LEU A 59 16.02 1.20 15.73
N GLY A 60 14.92 0.50 15.48
CA GLY A 60 13.85 0.27 16.46
C GLY A 60 14.31 -0.48 17.71
N SER A 61 15.43 -1.21 17.65
CA SER A 61 16.06 -1.86 18.82
C SER A 61 16.73 -0.88 19.78
N GLY A 62 16.95 0.38 19.36
CA GLY A 62 17.79 1.36 20.06
C GLY A 62 19.25 1.39 19.58
N ASP A 63 19.66 0.43 18.75
CA ASP A 63 20.99 0.42 18.12
C ASP A 63 21.10 1.45 17.00
N SER A 64 22.31 1.67 16.51
CA SER A 64 22.56 2.50 15.33
C SER A 64 23.53 1.82 14.37
N MET A 65 23.39 2.15 13.08
CA MET A 65 24.28 1.66 12.02
C MET A 65 24.86 2.83 11.24
N GLN A 66 26.17 2.79 10.99
CA GLN A 66 26.83 3.78 10.13
C GLN A 66 26.63 3.47 8.66
N PHE A 67 26.62 4.51 7.83
CA PHE A 67 26.58 4.37 6.38
C PHE A 67 27.51 5.37 5.67
N SER A 68 28.04 4.97 4.51
CA SER A 68 28.77 5.87 3.60
C SER A 68 27.83 6.60 2.63
N ARG A 69 26.77 5.89 2.22
CA ARG A 69 25.66 6.35 1.38
C ARG A 69 24.38 5.67 1.87
N LEU A 70 23.26 6.36 1.73
CA LEU A 70 21.94 5.87 2.15
C LEU A 70 20.98 5.96 0.97
N VAL A 71 20.22 4.89 0.72
CA VAL A 71 19.11 4.89 -0.25
C VAL A 71 17.83 4.61 0.52
N LEU A 72 16.90 5.56 0.48
CA LEU A 72 15.59 5.47 1.13
C LEU A 72 14.58 4.89 0.14
N ALA A 73 14.36 3.57 0.24
CA ALA A 73 13.37 2.83 -0.56
C ALA A 73 12.17 2.42 0.30
N LEU A 74 11.54 3.40 0.95
CA LEU A 74 10.63 3.14 2.07
C LEU A 74 9.22 2.65 1.64
N GLY A 75 8.89 2.75 0.36
CA GLY A 75 7.58 2.39 -0.17
C GLY A 75 6.45 3.27 0.40
N GLY A 76 5.32 2.66 0.76
CA GLY A 76 4.21 3.37 1.38
C GLY A 76 3.39 2.48 2.32
N LEU A 77 2.70 3.12 3.25
CA LEU A 77 1.78 2.49 4.21
C LEU A 77 0.34 2.70 3.78
N PRO A 78 -0.54 1.69 3.84
CA PRO A 78 -1.96 1.89 3.55
C PRO A 78 -2.56 2.98 4.42
N LYS A 79 -3.33 3.87 3.80
CA LYS A 79 -4.16 4.84 4.53
C LYS A 79 -5.20 4.09 5.34
N LYS A 80 -5.33 4.44 6.61
CA LYS A 80 -6.38 3.93 7.48
C LYS A 80 -7.68 4.67 7.20
N LEU A 81 -8.80 3.95 7.34
CA LEU A 81 -10.12 4.56 7.32
C LEU A 81 -10.27 5.45 8.58
N SER A 82 -10.83 6.64 8.40
CA SER A 82 -11.03 7.62 9.46
C SER A 82 -12.52 7.88 9.67
N CYS A 83 -13.20 6.91 10.27
CA CYS A 83 -14.60 7.03 10.69
C CYS A 83 -14.85 6.23 11.97
N PRO A 84 -15.96 6.46 12.68
CA PRO A 84 -16.34 5.65 13.84
C PRO A 84 -16.39 4.16 13.46
N GLY A 85 -15.78 3.30 14.29
CA GLY A 85 -15.72 1.85 14.08
C GLY A 85 -14.60 1.37 13.15
N ALA A 86 -13.75 2.26 12.62
CA ALA A 86 -12.62 1.88 11.75
C ALA A 86 -11.56 0.98 12.45
N ASP A 87 -11.59 0.88 13.78
CA ASP A 87 -10.72 0.06 14.63
C ASP A 87 -11.34 -1.27 15.05
N LEU A 88 -12.56 -1.58 14.59
CA LEU A 88 -13.23 -2.86 14.82
C LEU A 88 -12.40 -4.04 14.27
N LYS A 89 -12.61 -5.24 14.84
CA LYS A 89 -12.06 -6.48 14.28
C LYS A 89 -12.62 -6.71 12.88
N ASN A 90 -11.88 -7.49 12.08
CA ASN A 90 -12.17 -7.80 10.68
C ASN A 90 -12.18 -6.59 9.73
N VAL A 91 -11.58 -5.46 10.14
CA VAL A 91 -11.25 -4.33 9.26
C VAL A 91 -9.78 -4.44 8.87
N TYR A 92 -9.52 -4.66 7.58
CA TYR A 92 -8.20 -4.98 7.05
C TYR A 92 -7.68 -3.91 6.09
N THR A 93 -6.37 -3.80 6.02
CA THR A 93 -5.64 -3.14 4.91
C THR A 93 -4.70 -4.16 4.29
N LEU A 94 -4.41 -4.03 2.99
CA LEU A 94 -3.43 -4.89 2.33
C LEU A 94 -2.08 -4.18 2.15
N ARG A 95 -1.03 -4.72 2.77
CA ARG A 95 0.36 -4.35 2.45
C ARG A 95 1.31 -5.54 2.51
N TYR A 96 1.13 -6.39 3.52
CA TYR A 96 1.99 -7.54 3.79
C TYR A 96 1.33 -8.83 3.32
N ILE A 97 2.16 -9.83 3.03
CA ILE A 97 1.69 -11.16 2.60
C ILE A 97 0.83 -11.83 3.68
N SER A 98 1.15 -11.60 4.95
CA SER A 98 0.34 -12.04 6.08
C SER A 98 -1.07 -11.43 6.06
N ASN A 99 -1.22 -10.16 5.63
CA ASN A 99 -2.54 -9.55 5.45
C ASN A 99 -3.30 -10.22 4.30
N ALA A 100 -2.65 -10.45 3.16
CA ALA A 100 -3.25 -11.08 1.99
C ALA A 100 -3.84 -12.45 2.34
N ASN A 101 -3.00 -13.31 2.94
CA ASN A 101 -3.37 -14.66 3.33
C ASN A 101 -4.49 -14.67 4.37
N LYS A 102 -4.45 -13.75 5.35
CA LYS A 102 -5.51 -13.61 6.35
C LYS A 102 -6.83 -13.17 5.73
N ILE A 103 -6.82 -12.18 4.84
CA ILE A 103 -8.02 -11.70 4.12
C ILE A 103 -8.65 -12.86 3.34
N ALA A 104 -7.87 -13.62 2.56
CA ALA A 104 -8.41 -14.72 1.77
C ALA A 104 -8.95 -15.88 2.62
N ALA A 105 -8.24 -16.24 3.70
CA ALA A 105 -8.69 -17.32 4.57
C ALA A 105 -10.00 -16.95 5.28
N GLU A 106 -10.09 -15.74 5.80
CA GLU A 106 -11.23 -15.30 6.61
C GLU A 106 -12.42 -14.81 5.79
N SER A 107 -12.27 -14.51 4.50
CA SER A 107 -13.36 -14.01 3.66
C SER A 107 -14.36 -15.09 3.24
N THR A 108 -13.99 -16.37 3.34
CA THR A 108 -14.81 -17.49 2.84
C THR A 108 -16.18 -17.49 3.51
N GLY A 109 -17.25 -17.43 2.71
CA GLY A 109 -18.63 -17.41 3.18
C GLY A 109 -19.06 -16.12 3.91
N LYS A 110 -18.25 -15.07 3.91
CA LYS A 110 -18.56 -13.77 4.53
C LYS A 110 -19.10 -12.74 3.55
N ASN A 111 -19.84 -11.77 4.03
CA ASN A 111 -20.16 -10.54 3.31
C ASN A 111 -18.96 -9.58 3.42
N VAL A 112 -18.30 -9.30 2.29
CA VAL A 112 -17.09 -8.48 2.26
C VAL A 112 -17.40 -7.11 1.64
N VAL A 113 -17.02 -6.04 2.33
CA VAL A 113 -17.07 -4.68 1.78
C VAL A 113 -15.66 -4.15 1.54
N CYS A 114 -15.31 -3.92 0.28
CA CYS A 114 -14.07 -3.26 -0.13
C CYS A 114 -14.30 -1.73 -0.22
N ILE A 115 -13.61 -0.95 0.60
CA ILE A 115 -13.68 0.51 0.57
C ILE A 115 -12.52 1.04 -0.30
N GLY A 116 -12.85 1.66 -1.43
CA GLY A 116 -11.89 2.22 -2.38
C GLY A 116 -11.92 1.53 -3.75
N GLY A 117 -12.33 2.27 -4.78
CA GLY A 117 -12.48 1.77 -6.16
C GLY A 117 -11.22 1.81 -7.02
N SER A 118 -10.02 1.82 -6.43
CA SER A 118 -8.76 1.79 -7.21
C SER A 118 -8.24 0.34 -7.35
N PHE A 119 -7.03 0.17 -7.88
CA PHE A 119 -6.46 -1.14 -8.24
C PHE A 119 -6.56 -2.17 -7.12
N ILE A 120 -6.06 -1.87 -5.91
CA ILE A 120 -6.07 -2.83 -4.80
C ILE A 120 -7.49 -3.28 -4.41
N GLY A 121 -8.42 -2.33 -4.27
CA GLY A 121 -9.80 -2.64 -3.89
C GLY A 121 -10.54 -3.45 -4.94
N MET A 122 -10.35 -3.10 -6.22
CA MET A 122 -10.94 -3.84 -7.35
C MET A 122 -10.31 -5.22 -7.54
N GLU A 123 -8.98 -5.35 -7.45
CA GLU A 123 -8.29 -6.64 -7.56
C GLU A 123 -8.71 -7.60 -6.44
N LEU A 124 -8.75 -7.12 -5.19
CA LEU A 124 -9.23 -7.94 -4.07
C LEU A 124 -10.70 -8.31 -4.23
N ALA A 125 -11.58 -7.37 -4.62
CA ALA A 125 -12.97 -7.71 -4.85
C ALA A 125 -13.14 -8.82 -5.90
N SER A 126 -12.34 -8.78 -6.98
CA SER A 126 -12.30 -9.82 -8.00
C SER A 126 -11.75 -11.15 -7.46
N ALA A 127 -10.71 -11.13 -6.62
CA ALA A 127 -10.12 -12.33 -6.04
C ALA A 127 -11.06 -13.02 -5.05
N LEU A 128 -11.77 -12.23 -4.23
CA LEU A 128 -12.63 -12.72 -3.15
C LEU A 128 -14.01 -13.16 -3.62
N SER A 129 -14.51 -12.64 -4.76
CA SER A 129 -15.86 -12.93 -5.29
C SER A 129 -16.16 -14.42 -5.51
N LYS A 130 -15.13 -15.25 -5.61
CA LYS A 130 -15.27 -16.71 -5.78
C LYS A 130 -15.50 -17.48 -4.48
N THR A 131 -15.17 -16.89 -3.33
CA THR A 131 -15.14 -17.59 -2.03
C THR A 131 -15.97 -16.89 -0.96
N ALA A 132 -16.11 -15.57 -1.03
CA ALA A 132 -16.99 -14.78 -0.19
C ALA A 132 -18.47 -15.08 -0.50
N ALA A 133 -19.36 -14.87 0.48
CA ALA A 133 -20.81 -14.97 0.26
C ALA A 133 -21.33 -13.81 -0.59
N SER A 134 -20.77 -12.61 -0.38
CA SER A 134 -21.02 -11.44 -1.22
C SER A 134 -19.82 -10.50 -1.19
N VAL A 135 -19.65 -9.70 -2.25
CA VAL A 135 -18.62 -8.66 -2.31
C VAL A 135 -19.26 -7.36 -2.78
N THR A 136 -19.07 -6.30 -2.01
CA THR A 136 -19.47 -4.94 -2.39
C THR A 136 -18.25 -4.03 -2.41
N VAL A 137 -18.08 -3.23 -3.46
CA VAL A 137 -17.06 -2.18 -3.56
C VAL A 137 -17.72 -0.82 -3.37
N VAL A 138 -17.18 0.00 -2.47
CA VAL A 138 -17.61 1.39 -2.27
C VAL A 138 -16.59 2.33 -2.88
N CYS A 139 -17.01 3.05 -3.91
CA CYS A 139 -16.24 4.03 -4.65
C CYS A 139 -16.77 5.44 -4.35
N THR A 140 -15.90 6.34 -3.91
CA THR A 140 -16.25 7.75 -3.73
C THR A 140 -16.34 8.52 -5.06
N THR A 141 -15.84 7.92 -6.14
CA THR A 141 -15.77 8.51 -7.49
C THR A 141 -16.95 8.09 -8.36
N ASP A 142 -17.08 8.75 -9.52
CA ASP A 142 -18.13 8.52 -10.51
C ASP A 142 -18.10 7.10 -11.10
N GLU A 143 -16.90 6.54 -11.27
CA GLU A 143 -16.66 5.18 -11.73
C GLU A 143 -15.42 4.60 -11.01
N PRO A 144 -15.25 3.26 -10.93
CA PRO A 144 -14.03 2.65 -10.43
C PRO A 144 -12.85 2.94 -11.38
N LEU A 145 -11.63 2.82 -10.85
CA LEU A 145 -10.38 3.13 -11.55
C LEU A 145 -10.43 4.49 -12.26
N PRO A 146 -10.69 5.58 -11.51
CA PRO A 146 -10.87 6.92 -12.09
C PRO A 146 -9.66 7.40 -12.90
N GLN A 147 -8.47 6.82 -12.67
CA GLN A 147 -7.25 7.09 -13.44
C GLN A 147 -7.35 6.66 -14.91
N LEU A 148 -8.28 5.77 -15.26
CA LEU A 148 -8.51 5.28 -16.63
C LEU A 148 -9.63 6.04 -17.35
N GLY A 149 -10.32 6.96 -16.66
CA GLY A 149 -11.45 7.70 -17.20
C GLY A 149 -12.80 6.95 -17.12
N PRO A 150 -13.91 7.68 -17.28
CA PRO A 150 -15.26 7.17 -17.00
C PRO A 150 -15.72 6.06 -17.95
N ASP A 151 -15.36 6.14 -19.24
CA ASP A 151 -15.78 5.14 -20.23
C ASP A 151 -15.21 3.75 -19.90
N ILE A 152 -13.91 3.69 -19.58
CA ILE A 152 -13.24 2.45 -19.17
C ILE A 152 -13.76 2.01 -17.79
N GLY A 153 -13.92 2.94 -16.85
CA GLY A 153 -14.46 2.66 -15.52
C GLY A 153 -15.84 2.01 -15.56
N CYS A 154 -16.76 2.51 -16.39
CA CYS A 154 -18.10 1.96 -16.60
C CYS A 154 -18.06 0.53 -17.14
N VAL A 155 -17.24 0.26 -18.17
CA VAL A 155 -17.05 -1.10 -18.71
C VAL A 155 -16.53 -2.05 -17.64
N ILE A 156 -15.57 -1.60 -16.83
CA ILE A 156 -15.01 -2.41 -15.73
C ILE A 156 -16.08 -2.66 -14.67
N ARG A 157 -16.84 -1.64 -14.26
CA ARG A 157 -17.93 -1.77 -13.30
C ARG A 157 -18.95 -2.82 -13.75
N ASN A 158 -19.45 -2.71 -14.98
CA ASN A 158 -20.43 -3.65 -15.54
C ASN A 158 -19.88 -5.08 -15.53
N ARG A 159 -18.59 -5.28 -15.86
CA ARG A 159 -17.95 -6.60 -15.83
C ARG A 159 -17.80 -7.19 -14.42
N PHE A 160 -17.70 -6.35 -13.39
CA PHE A 160 -17.70 -6.78 -11.99
C PHE A 160 -19.12 -7.16 -11.54
N GLU A 161 -20.12 -6.36 -11.91
CA GLU A 161 -21.54 -6.61 -11.63
C GLU A 161 -22.04 -7.90 -12.30
N GLU A 162 -21.65 -8.16 -13.55
CA GLU A 162 -21.89 -9.43 -14.26
C GLU A 162 -21.34 -10.66 -13.52
N LYS A 163 -20.31 -10.47 -12.69
CA LYS A 163 -19.69 -11.51 -11.87
C LYS A 163 -20.22 -11.54 -10.43
N GLY A 164 -21.29 -10.81 -10.15
CA GLY A 164 -21.93 -10.78 -8.83
C GLY A 164 -21.24 -9.89 -7.80
N VAL A 165 -20.31 -9.02 -8.21
CA VAL A 165 -19.74 -8.00 -7.31
C VAL A 165 -20.58 -6.73 -7.41
N HIS A 166 -21.11 -6.25 -6.29
CA HIS A 166 -21.83 -4.98 -6.26
C HIS A 166 -20.84 -3.82 -6.22
N VAL A 167 -21.01 -2.81 -7.08
CA VAL A 167 -20.10 -1.65 -7.13
C VAL A 167 -20.92 -0.38 -6.93
N LEU A 168 -20.78 0.23 -5.76
CA LEU A 168 -21.45 1.46 -5.39
C LEU A 168 -20.55 2.65 -5.71
N VAL A 169 -20.91 3.41 -6.73
CA VAL A 169 -20.24 4.66 -7.11
C VAL A 169 -20.80 5.85 -6.33
N LYS A 170 -20.07 6.96 -6.30
CA LYS A 170 -20.47 8.21 -5.61
C LYS A 170 -20.92 8.00 -4.16
N SER A 171 -20.36 6.98 -3.51
CA SER A 171 -20.79 6.51 -2.19
C SER A 171 -19.67 6.73 -1.18
N ASN A 172 -20.02 7.29 -0.02
CA ASN A 172 -19.08 7.57 1.06
C ASN A 172 -19.48 6.79 2.31
N VAL A 173 -18.50 6.27 3.04
CA VAL A 173 -18.71 5.59 4.32
C VAL A 173 -18.81 6.63 5.43
N GLU A 174 -19.89 6.59 6.19
CA GLU A 174 -20.10 7.44 7.37
C GLU A 174 -19.49 6.81 8.63
N LYS A 175 -19.76 5.52 8.85
CA LYS A 175 -19.26 4.74 10.00
C LYS A 175 -19.33 3.24 9.74
N LEU A 176 -18.60 2.48 10.53
CA LEU A 176 -18.75 1.03 10.63
C LEU A 176 -19.57 0.67 11.87
N GLU A 177 -20.49 -0.27 11.74
CA GLU A 177 -21.23 -0.86 12.85
C GLU A 177 -20.65 -2.24 13.15
N GLY A 178 -20.61 -2.63 14.43
CA GLY A 178 -20.06 -3.91 14.86
C GLY A 178 -20.27 -4.20 16.33
N THR A 179 -19.79 -5.37 16.74
CA THR A 179 -19.76 -5.86 18.11
C THR A 179 -18.32 -6.15 18.54
N ASP A 180 -18.14 -6.72 19.74
CA ASP A 180 -16.83 -7.21 20.19
C ASP A 180 -16.24 -8.31 19.29
N ASP A 181 -17.08 -8.97 18.48
CA ASP A 181 -16.68 -10.01 17.53
C ASP A 181 -16.21 -9.44 16.18
N GLY A 182 -16.50 -8.16 15.90
CA GLY A 182 -16.01 -7.44 14.73
C GLY A 182 -17.08 -6.64 14.01
N VAL A 183 -16.73 -6.14 12.82
CA VAL A 183 -17.65 -5.42 11.94
C VAL A 183 -18.83 -6.31 11.55
N THR A 184 -20.03 -5.72 11.58
CA THR A 184 -21.29 -6.34 11.13
C THR A 184 -21.96 -5.54 10.00
N GLY A 185 -21.55 -4.29 9.79
CA GLY A 185 -22.08 -3.48 8.70
C GLY A 185 -21.30 -2.20 8.41
N VAL A 186 -21.52 -1.68 7.21
CA VAL A 186 -21.01 -0.39 6.74
C VAL A 186 -22.20 0.54 6.53
N VAL A 187 -22.20 1.70 7.19
CA VAL A 187 -23.22 2.74 7.00
C VAL A 187 -22.68 3.79 6.05
N LEU A 188 -23.40 4.01 4.96
CA LEU A 188 -23.09 5.05 3.99
C LEU A 188 -23.68 6.39 4.42
N THR A 189 -23.12 7.50 3.93
CA THR A 189 -23.64 8.85 4.20
C THR A 189 -25.05 9.09 3.64
N SER A 190 -25.51 8.21 2.74
CA SER A 190 -26.91 8.19 2.25
C SER A 190 -27.90 7.65 3.30
N GLY A 191 -27.40 7.04 4.38
CA GLY A 191 -28.18 6.28 5.36
C GLY A 191 -28.36 4.80 5.01
N GLU A 192 -27.93 4.37 3.83
CA GLU A 192 -27.93 2.96 3.44
C GLU A 192 -26.98 2.14 4.32
N LYS A 193 -27.40 0.92 4.67
CA LYS A 193 -26.62 -0.01 5.48
C LYS A 193 -26.28 -1.25 4.67
N LEU A 194 -24.99 -1.53 4.55
CA LEU A 194 -24.47 -2.72 3.87
C LEU A 194 -24.09 -3.76 4.94
N PRO A 195 -24.64 -4.99 4.89
CA PRO A 195 -24.15 -6.09 5.72
C PRO A 195 -22.66 -6.37 5.42
N ALA A 196 -21.84 -6.46 6.46
CA ALA A 196 -20.40 -6.67 6.29
C ALA A 196 -19.82 -7.43 7.48
N ASP A 197 -19.35 -8.66 7.25
CA ASP A 197 -18.62 -9.45 8.25
C ASP A 197 -17.10 -9.21 8.16
N MET A 198 -16.66 -8.56 7.07
CA MET A 198 -15.30 -8.15 6.81
C MET A 198 -15.28 -6.86 5.99
N VAL A 199 -14.37 -5.94 6.33
CA VAL A 199 -14.09 -4.74 5.55
C VAL A 199 -12.63 -4.76 5.10
N VAL A 200 -12.38 -4.42 3.84
CA VAL A 200 -11.02 -4.24 3.33
C VAL A 200 -10.85 -2.83 2.78
N VAL A 201 -9.88 -2.09 3.30
CA VAL A 201 -9.62 -0.68 3.01
C VAL A 201 -8.49 -0.55 2.00
N GLY A 202 -8.83 0.00 0.83
CA GLY A 202 -7.94 0.22 -0.32
C GLY A 202 -7.99 1.66 -0.83
N ILE A 203 -7.86 2.64 0.07
CA ILE A 203 -8.05 4.08 -0.22
C ILE A 203 -6.73 4.84 -0.49
N GLY A 204 -5.69 4.11 -0.91
CA GLY A 204 -4.36 4.65 -1.21
C GLY A 204 -3.37 4.50 -0.06
N ILE A 205 -2.17 5.07 -0.24
CA ILE A 205 -1.05 4.96 0.70
C ILE A 205 -0.55 6.34 1.17
N MET A 206 0.26 6.33 2.22
CA MET A 206 1.02 7.47 2.72
C MET A 206 2.50 7.08 2.93
N PRO A 207 3.45 8.00 2.76
CA PRO A 207 4.86 7.70 2.90
C PRO A 207 5.23 7.52 4.39
N PRO A 208 6.05 6.52 4.77
CA PRO A 208 6.49 6.28 6.15
C PRO A 208 7.69 7.18 6.53
N THR A 209 7.53 8.49 6.37
CA THR A 209 8.60 9.50 6.42
C THR A 209 8.53 10.39 7.66
N GLU A 210 7.68 10.08 8.64
CA GLU A 210 7.51 10.90 9.85
C GLU A 210 8.82 11.18 10.57
N TRP A 211 9.71 10.18 10.65
CA TRP A 211 11.02 10.28 11.29
C TRP A 211 12.05 11.14 10.53
N LEU A 212 11.72 11.55 9.29
CA LEU A 212 12.52 12.50 8.51
C LEU A 212 12.14 13.95 8.80
N LYS A 213 11.00 14.21 9.45
CA LYS A 213 10.60 15.58 9.79
C LYS A 213 11.63 16.24 10.71
N GLY A 214 11.99 17.48 10.38
CA GLY A 214 13.03 18.22 11.09
C GLY A 214 14.47 17.85 10.71
N THR A 215 14.67 16.87 9.82
CA THR A 215 15.97 16.64 9.19
C THR A 215 16.18 17.61 8.01
N ARG A 216 17.36 17.56 7.39
CA ARG A 216 17.63 18.34 6.16
C ARG A 216 17.01 17.74 4.91
N ILE A 217 16.45 16.53 4.97
CA ILE A 217 15.80 15.87 3.83
C ILE A 217 14.45 16.54 3.60
N GLU A 218 14.29 17.17 2.45
CA GLU A 218 13.08 17.89 2.08
C GLU A 218 11.93 16.92 1.77
N LEU A 219 10.75 17.26 2.28
CA LEU A 219 9.50 16.54 2.04
C LEU A 219 8.50 17.49 1.41
N ASP A 220 7.66 16.99 0.50
CA ASP A 220 6.50 17.74 0.00
C ASP A 220 5.41 17.87 1.08
N ASP A 221 4.38 18.68 0.81
CA ASP A 221 3.27 18.92 1.75
C ASP A 221 2.50 17.64 2.15
N ARG A 222 2.65 16.56 1.39
CA ARG A 222 2.03 15.25 1.64
C ARG A 222 2.99 14.29 2.35
N GLY A 223 4.24 14.70 2.59
CA GLY A 223 5.28 13.95 3.27
C GLY A 223 6.16 13.07 2.38
N PHE A 224 6.05 13.15 1.05
CA PHE A 224 6.93 12.38 0.15
C PHE A 224 8.29 13.05 0.03
N ILE A 225 9.36 12.26 -0.14
CA ILE A 225 10.73 12.77 -0.25
C ILE A 225 10.91 13.44 -1.61
N ILE A 226 11.30 14.71 -1.62
CA ILE A 226 11.62 15.43 -2.85
C ILE A 226 13.02 15.02 -3.31
N VAL A 227 13.14 14.69 -4.61
CA VAL A 227 14.41 14.30 -5.23
C VAL A 227 14.64 15.00 -6.56
N ASP A 228 15.91 15.11 -6.96
CA ASP A 228 16.30 15.56 -8.29
C ASP A 228 16.10 14.47 -9.37
N ASP A 229 16.45 14.79 -10.62
CA ASP A 229 16.39 13.88 -11.77
C ASP A 229 17.37 12.69 -11.69
N ARG A 230 18.21 12.65 -10.65
CA ARG A 230 19.10 11.53 -10.32
C ARG A 230 18.80 10.94 -8.95
N PHE A 231 17.58 11.14 -8.45
CA PHE A 231 17.08 10.57 -7.19
C PHE A 231 17.87 10.98 -5.95
N ARG A 232 18.63 12.08 -6.02
CA ARG A 232 19.32 12.68 -4.87
C ARG A 232 18.33 13.49 -4.05
N THR A 233 18.39 13.32 -2.73
CA THR A 233 17.67 14.20 -1.80
C THR A 233 18.44 15.51 -1.60
N SER A 234 17.90 16.44 -0.82
CA SER A 234 18.60 17.64 -0.34
C SER A 234 19.81 17.36 0.60
N ALA A 235 20.11 16.10 0.91
CA ALA A 235 21.34 15.68 1.57
C ALA A 235 22.24 14.88 0.59
N ASP A 236 23.42 15.41 0.25
CA ASP A 236 24.31 14.94 -0.83
C ASP A 236 24.66 13.44 -0.86
N PHE A 237 24.57 12.74 0.28
CA PHE A 237 24.90 11.32 0.42
C PHE A 237 23.67 10.44 0.66
N VAL A 238 22.47 11.01 0.55
CA VAL A 238 21.18 10.33 0.70
C VAL A 238 20.40 10.43 -0.61
N TYR A 239 19.94 9.28 -1.08
CA TYR A 239 19.08 9.10 -2.24
C TYR A 239 17.74 8.56 -1.77
N ALA A 240 16.69 8.70 -2.58
CA ALA A 240 15.41 8.07 -2.32
C ALA A 240 14.77 7.57 -3.61
N ILE A 241 14.08 6.43 -3.56
CA ILE A 241 13.50 5.76 -4.73
C ILE A 241 12.14 5.11 -4.42
N GLY A 242 11.44 4.66 -5.47
CA GLY A 242 10.14 3.98 -5.36
C GLY A 242 8.99 4.87 -4.89
N ASP A 243 7.95 4.26 -4.30
CA ASP A 243 6.68 4.94 -3.99
C ASP A 243 6.80 6.14 -3.03
N THR A 244 7.91 6.27 -2.30
CA THR A 244 8.09 7.31 -1.27
C THR A 244 8.59 8.64 -1.81
N VAL A 245 8.84 8.77 -3.12
CA VAL A 245 9.45 9.97 -3.71
C VAL A 245 8.49 10.79 -4.56
N THR A 246 8.67 12.10 -4.52
CA THR A 246 8.20 13.02 -5.54
C THR A 246 9.40 13.41 -6.39
N ALA A 247 9.36 13.05 -7.67
CA ALA A 247 10.47 13.22 -8.61
C ALA A 247 10.02 14.01 -9.86
N PRO A 248 10.93 14.70 -10.57
CA PRO A 248 10.61 15.32 -11.84
C PRO A 248 10.37 14.27 -12.94
N LEU A 249 9.53 14.60 -13.92
CA LEU A 249 9.35 13.85 -15.16
C LEU A 249 9.64 14.78 -16.35
N PRO A 250 10.92 14.98 -16.72
CA PRO A 250 11.33 16.00 -17.69
C PRO A 250 10.73 15.80 -19.09
N LEU A 251 10.48 14.55 -19.49
CA LEU A 251 9.89 14.24 -20.79
C LEU A 251 8.52 14.91 -20.99
N TRP A 252 7.79 15.15 -19.91
CA TRP A 252 6.44 15.74 -19.93
C TRP A 252 6.38 17.11 -19.25
N ASP A 253 7.53 17.75 -18.99
CA ASP A 253 7.62 19.05 -18.32
C ASP A 253 6.87 19.10 -16.97
N ILE A 254 6.96 18.00 -16.21
CA ILE A 254 6.37 17.90 -14.88
C ILE A 254 7.49 18.02 -13.85
N GLU A 255 7.44 19.06 -13.03
CA GLU A 255 8.46 19.30 -11.99
C GLU A 255 8.40 18.28 -10.84
N ASN A 256 7.19 17.85 -10.46
CA ASN A 256 6.97 17.05 -9.27
C ASN A 256 5.83 16.06 -9.48
N ILE A 257 6.16 14.76 -9.53
CA ILE A 257 5.17 13.68 -9.59
C ILE A 257 5.55 12.53 -8.65
N ASN A 258 4.53 11.92 -8.03
CA ASN A 258 4.66 10.68 -7.29
C ASN A 258 3.94 9.58 -8.08
N ILE A 259 4.69 8.58 -8.57
CA ILE A 259 4.14 7.46 -9.33
C ILE A 259 4.31 6.18 -8.52
N GLN A 260 3.19 5.63 -8.06
CA GLN A 260 3.14 4.45 -7.19
C GLN A 260 2.98 3.18 -8.02
N HIS A 261 4.05 2.81 -8.73
CA HIS A 261 4.02 1.71 -9.68
C HIS A 261 5.31 0.87 -9.62
N PHE A 262 5.14 -0.45 -9.66
CA PHE A 262 6.25 -1.40 -9.54
C PHE A 262 7.37 -1.17 -10.56
N GLN A 263 7.03 -1.03 -11.85
CA GLN A 263 8.01 -0.78 -12.90
C GLN A 263 8.76 0.54 -12.70
N VAL A 264 8.08 1.57 -12.19
CA VAL A 264 8.72 2.87 -11.96
C VAL A 264 9.72 2.77 -10.81
N ALA A 265 9.36 2.06 -9.73
CA ALA A 265 10.28 1.79 -8.64
C ALA A 265 11.52 0.98 -9.09
N GLN A 266 11.36 0.06 -10.05
CA GLN A 266 12.49 -0.65 -10.66
C GLN A 266 13.39 0.30 -11.44
N THR A 267 12.83 1.15 -12.29
CA THR A 267 13.60 2.14 -13.06
C THR A 267 14.31 3.15 -12.16
N HIS A 268 13.73 3.55 -11.02
CA HIS A 268 14.43 4.40 -10.06
C HIS A 268 15.67 3.72 -9.44
N GLY A 269 15.72 2.39 -9.44
CA GLY A 269 16.82 1.60 -8.87
C GLY A 269 17.95 1.28 -9.85
N GLU A 270 17.79 1.61 -11.14
CA GLU A 270 18.82 1.48 -12.19
C GLU A 270 19.81 2.66 -12.14
#